data_AF-A0A7K3XPS6-F1
#
_entry.id   AF-A0A7K3XPS6-F1
#
_cell.length_a   1.000
_cell.length_b   1.000
_cell.length_c   1.000
_cell.angle_alpha   90.00
_cell.angle_beta   90.00
_cell.angle_gamma   90.00
#
_symmetry.space_group_name_H-M   'P 1'
#
loop_
_entity.id
_entity.type
_entity.pdbx_description
1 polymer ?
#
loop_
_entity_poly.entity_id
_entity_poly.type
_entity_poly.pdbx_seq_one_letter_code
_entity_poly.pdbx_strand_id
1 'polypeptide(L)'
;AARDYNPMYGLANSAETTALTWLYFGDAAFVPYPHVLRKPFLHWNATLHFALSNYKMPDIIKRIATDRDQAFVHREFMKKNPMEPKEYCYISPTYGMASIVGENGKIVPDVTRWKVQWVTKNKEEEPSVFFLKHPHDTDEWLKWRGASPAEQVIQYKNVLLAVYKIDEDKKPFIDGPFTPASFELLKQKDGWFFIHTGSCLLAVKAVNGLEMTDEKRVTDNHGIVQELGVLKSEGRRNGLIVQTASLDDYESGNVEESLNKFISDVLKKTKVNASGINSDNPQLTYRSLSGDLIEIAFDKFKRVNGKNLDLENWPLLGNPWMHQEIKGHILVLQHNGKKRVYDFEKWTVEDSNIYSEK
;
A
#
# COMPACT_ATOMS: atom_id res chain seq x y z
N ALA A 1 -3.05 -3.90 -2.48
CA ALA A 1 -3.78 -2.75 -3.04
C ALA A 1 -5.18 -3.22 -3.43
N ALA A 2 -6.24 -2.68 -2.83
CA ALA A 2 -7.58 -3.24 -2.97
C ALA A 2 -8.47 -2.39 -3.90
N ARG A 3 -9.63 -2.94 -4.29
CA ARG A 3 -10.78 -2.09 -4.60
C ARG A 3 -11.13 -1.34 -3.31
N ASP A 4 -10.80 -0.07 -3.30
CA ASP A 4 -10.92 0.79 -2.14
C ASP A 4 -11.78 1.97 -2.57
N TYR A 5 -13.07 1.85 -2.29
CA TYR A 5 -14.06 2.86 -2.66
C TYR A 5 -13.85 4.18 -1.92
N ASN A 6 -13.05 4.16 -0.86
CA ASN A 6 -12.64 5.36 -0.17
C ASN A 6 -11.24 5.17 0.41
N PRO A 7 -10.20 5.35 -0.42
CA PRO A 7 -8.83 5.06 -0.02
C PRO A 7 -8.30 5.97 1.07
N MET A 8 -8.98 7.10 1.33
CA MET A 8 -8.74 7.91 2.51
C MET A 8 -8.94 7.13 3.79
N TYR A 9 -9.96 6.26 3.83
CA TYR A 9 -10.38 5.61 5.06
C TYR A 9 -9.94 4.17 5.23
N GLY A 10 -9.54 3.51 4.13
CA GLY A 10 -9.02 2.14 4.16
C GLY A 10 -9.89 1.20 5.00
N LEU A 11 -9.27 0.48 5.95
CA LEU A 11 -9.95 -0.47 6.82
C LEU A 11 -10.84 0.18 7.89
N ALA A 12 -10.59 1.44 8.28
CA ALA A 12 -11.36 2.07 9.37
C ALA A 12 -12.87 2.06 9.06
N ASN A 13 -13.24 2.31 7.80
CA ASN A 13 -14.65 2.29 7.41
C ASN A 13 -15.13 0.93 6.87
N SER A 14 -14.29 -0.12 6.89
CA SER A 14 -14.68 -1.48 6.51
C SER A 14 -15.25 -2.26 7.70
N ALA A 15 -16.55 -2.06 7.99
CA ALA A 15 -17.19 -2.67 9.16
C ALA A 15 -17.10 -4.21 9.18
N GLU A 16 -17.23 -4.89 8.04
CA GLU A 16 -17.11 -6.36 7.99
C GLU A 16 -15.68 -6.83 8.28
N THR A 17 -14.70 -6.25 7.60
CA THR A 17 -13.29 -6.65 7.75
C THR A 17 -12.81 -6.38 9.17
N THR A 18 -13.07 -5.19 9.71
CA THR A 18 -12.64 -4.79 11.06
C THR A 18 -13.31 -5.65 12.15
N ALA A 19 -14.58 -6.02 11.97
CA ALA A 19 -15.25 -6.92 12.91
C ALA A 19 -14.65 -8.35 12.86
N LEU A 20 -14.27 -8.84 11.68
CA LEU A 20 -13.63 -10.15 11.54
C LEU A 20 -12.19 -10.16 12.06
N THR A 21 -11.42 -9.10 11.86
CA THR A 21 -10.06 -9.00 12.41
C THR A 21 -10.09 -8.93 13.93
N TRP A 22 -11.04 -8.15 14.49
CA TRP A 22 -11.28 -8.12 15.93
C TRP A 22 -11.64 -9.51 16.47
N LEU A 23 -12.61 -10.20 15.84
CA LEU A 23 -13.08 -11.51 16.29
C LEU A 23 -11.98 -12.58 16.29
N TYR A 24 -11.13 -12.62 15.26
CA TYR A 24 -10.16 -13.71 15.09
C TYR A 24 -8.77 -13.44 15.63
N PHE A 25 -8.34 -12.18 15.61
CA PHE A 25 -6.98 -11.79 15.98
C PHE A 25 -6.94 -10.95 17.25
N GLY A 26 -8.08 -10.48 17.75
CA GLY A 26 -8.13 -9.51 18.84
C GLY A 26 -7.56 -8.14 18.43
N ASP A 27 -7.39 -7.92 17.12
CA ASP A 27 -6.69 -6.79 16.53
C ASP A 27 -7.68 -5.92 15.74
N ALA A 28 -8.15 -4.86 16.39
CA ALA A 28 -8.86 -3.73 15.79
C ALA A 28 -8.78 -2.52 16.72
N ALA A 29 -8.51 -1.33 16.16
CA ALA A 29 -8.46 -0.09 16.93
C ALA A 29 -9.80 0.24 17.60
N PHE A 30 -10.91 -0.20 17.01
CA PHE A 30 -12.28 -0.08 17.52
C PHE A 30 -13.15 -1.23 17.01
N VAL A 31 -14.21 -1.54 17.77
CA VAL A 31 -15.28 -2.43 17.29
C VAL A 31 -16.20 -1.58 16.40
N PRO A 32 -16.38 -1.91 15.11
CA PRO A 32 -17.08 -1.03 14.18
C PRO A 32 -18.54 -0.89 14.57
N TYR A 33 -19.03 0.35 14.67
CA TYR A 33 -20.44 0.61 14.98
C TYR A 33 -21.32 -0.01 13.88
N PRO A 34 -22.38 -0.76 14.22
CA PRO A 34 -23.26 -1.33 13.22
C PRO A 34 -23.92 -0.21 12.40
N HIS A 35 -23.94 -0.36 11.08
CA HIS A 35 -24.51 0.64 10.17
C HIS A 35 -25.96 0.99 10.56
N VAL A 36 -26.18 2.20 11.07
CA VAL A 36 -27.49 2.60 11.65
C VAL A 36 -28.47 3.17 10.63
N LEU A 37 -27.99 3.69 9.49
CA LEU A 37 -28.81 4.57 8.65
C LEU A 37 -29.84 3.88 7.73
N ARG A 38 -29.74 2.57 7.46
CA ARG A 38 -30.66 1.89 6.51
C ARG A 38 -31.04 0.46 6.87
N LYS A 39 -30.14 -0.31 7.47
CA LYS A 39 -30.39 -1.67 7.96
C LYS A 39 -29.47 -1.93 9.16
N PRO A 40 -30.00 -1.94 10.40
CA PRO A 40 -29.22 -2.32 11.57
C PRO A 40 -28.52 -3.65 11.32
N PHE A 41 -27.24 -3.74 11.70
CA PHE A 41 -26.42 -4.96 11.61
C PHE A 41 -26.09 -5.49 10.20
N LEU A 42 -26.37 -4.76 9.11
CA LEU A 42 -26.12 -5.25 7.73
C LEU A 42 -24.72 -5.88 7.55
N HIS A 43 -23.69 -5.16 8.00
CA HIS A 43 -22.28 -5.57 7.91
C HIS A 43 -21.89 -6.57 9.03
N TRP A 44 -22.62 -6.59 10.14
CA TRP A 44 -22.40 -7.54 11.23
C TRP A 44 -22.98 -8.92 10.95
N ASN A 45 -23.92 -9.05 10.01
CA ASN A 45 -24.49 -10.34 9.62
C ASN A 45 -23.38 -11.35 9.26
N ALA A 46 -22.36 -10.91 8.52
CA ALA A 46 -21.20 -11.76 8.21
C ALA A 46 -20.50 -12.22 9.49
N THR A 47 -20.16 -11.30 10.40
CA THR A 47 -19.48 -11.59 11.67
C THR A 47 -20.28 -12.50 12.60
N LEU A 48 -21.62 -12.37 12.63
CA LEU A 48 -22.50 -13.22 13.44
C LEU A 48 -22.38 -14.70 13.05
N HIS A 49 -22.31 -15.00 11.75
CA HIS A 49 -22.12 -16.38 11.29
C HIS A 49 -20.79 -16.97 11.80
N PHE A 50 -19.72 -16.18 11.77
CA PHE A 50 -18.42 -16.61 12.26
C PHE A 50 -18.38 -16.74 13.79
N ALA A 51 -19.01 -15.83 14.52
CA ALA A 51 -19.07 -15.85 15.98
C ALA A 51 -19.89 -17.02 16.54
N LEU A 52 -20.97 -17.41 15.84
CA LEU A 52 -21.84 -18.53 16.22
C LEU A 52 -21.33 -19.88 15.69
N SER A 53 -20.36 -19.89 14.78
CA SER A 53 -19.79 -21.12 14.25
C SER A 53 -18.97 -21.88 15.29
N ASN A 54 -18.83 -23.20 15.09
CA ASN A 54 -17.88 -24.01 15.83
C ASN A 54 -16.44 -23.90 15.30
N TYR A 55 -16.21 -23.11 14.24
CA TYR A 55 -14.89 -22.93 13.64
C TYR A 55 -13.95 -22.21 14.61
N LYS A 56 -12.73 -22.72 14.73
CA LYS A 56 -11.64 -22.08 15.48
C LYS A 56 -10.49 -21.78 14.54
N MET A 57 -10.14 -20.50 14.44
CA MET A 57 -8.99 -20.06 13.64
C MET A 57 -7.72 -20.75 14.14
N PRO A 58 -7.00 -21.48 13.27
CA PRO A 58 -5.74 -22.12 13.60
C PRO A 58 -4.72 -21.16 14.24
N ASP A 59 -4.09 -21.59 15.32
CA ASP A 59 -3.11 -20.75 16.05
C ASP A 59 -1.94 -20.31 15.17
N ILE A 60 -1.52 -21.12 14.20
CA ILE A 60 -0.44 -20.74 13.26
C ILE A 60 -0.85 -19.54 12.40
N ILE A 61 -2.12 -19.45 11.99
CA ILE A 61 -2.62 -18.31 11.22
C ILE A 61 -2.66 -17.06 12.11
N LYS A 62 -3.12 -17.19 13.36
CA LYS A 62 -3.11 -16.08 14.32
C LYS A 62 -1.71 -15.55 14.54
N ARG A 63 -0.73 -16.42 14.82
CA ARG A 63 0.67 -16.04 15.01
C ARG A 63 1.23 -15.31 13.79
N ILE A 64 1.04 -15.84 12.58
CA ILE A 64 1.51 -15.18 11.35
C ILE A 64 0.82 -13.82 11.17
N ALA A 65 -0.49 -13.74 11.44
CA ALA A 65 -1.25 -12.51 11.26
C ALA A 65 -0.85 -11.39 12.23
N THR A 66 -0.41 -11.71 13.44
CA THR A 66 -0.06 -10.72 14.48
C THR A 66 1.44 -10.51 14.66
N ASP A 67 2.29 -11.38 14.11
CA ASP A 67 3.75 -11.22 14.17
C ASP A 67 4.18 -9.98 13.35
N ARG A 68 4.81 -9.05 14.05
CA ARG A 68 5.34 -7.79 13.51
C ARG A 68 6.79 -7.57 13.96
N ASP A 69 7.52 -8.63 14.34
CA ASP A 69 8.87 -8.49 14.90
C ASP A 69 9.90 -8.02 13.87
N GLN A 70 9.58 -8.19 12.58
CA GLN A 70 10.43 -7.75 11.48
C GLN A 70 9.60 -7.28 10.30
N ALA A 71 10.20 -6.42 9.48
CA ALA A 71 9.60 -6.06 8.21
C ALA A 71 9.68 -7.22 7.20
N PHE A 72 8.65 -7.36 6.38
CA PHE A 72 8.56 -8.43 5.39
C PHE A 72 7.88 -7.95 4.12
N VAL A 73 8.04 -8.76 3.07
CA VAL A 73 7.35 -8.59 1.81
C VAL A 73 6.25 -9.65 1.70
N HIS A 74 5.06 -9.21 1.32
CA HIS A 74 3.97 -10.08 0.91
C HIS A 74 3.65 -9.83 -0.58
N ARG A 75 3.49 -10.92 -1.32
CA ARG A 75 3.08 -10.93 -2.72
C ARG A 75 1.84 -11.80 -2.83
N GLU A 76 0.85 -11.33 -3.56
CA GLU A 76 -0.34 -12.11 -3.84
C GLU A 76 -0.86 -11.87 -5.25
N PHE A 77 -1.59 -12.85 -5.75
CA PHE A 77 -2.38 -12.72 -6.97
C PHE A 77 -3.70 -13.44 -6.76
N MET A 78 -4.79 -12.69 -6.87
CA MET A 78 -6.12 -13.27 -6.98
C MET A 78 -6.85 -12.60 -8.13
N LYS A 79 -7.44 -13.38 -9.04
CA LYS A 79 -8.23 -12.82 -10.13
C LYS A 79 -9.45 -12.10 -9.56
N LYS A 80 -9.60 -10.81 -9.88
CA LYS A 80 -10.65 -9.91 -9.38
C LYS A 80 -11.43 -9.34 -10.55
N ASN A 81 -12.44 -10.06 -11.08
CA ASN A 81 -13.15 -9.69 -12.31
C ASN A 81 -13.41 -8.16 -12.47
N PRO A 82 -12.84 -7.47 -13.48
CA PRO A 82 -12.11 -7.98 -14.65
C PRO A 82 -10.57 -7.99 -14.54
N MET A 83 -10.03 -7.68 -13.36
CA MET A 83 -8.61 -7.51 -13.07
C MET A 83 -7.87 -8.81 -12.76
N GLU A 84 -6.57 -8.77 -13.03
CA GLU A 84 -5.59 -9.81 -12.73
C GLU A 84 -4.39 -9.19 -12.00
N PRO A 85 -4.58 -8.65 -10.78
CA PRO A 85 -3.59 -7.80 -10.13
C PRO A 85 -2.48 -8.62 -9.48
N LYS A 86 -1.24 -8.26 -9.79
CA LYS A 86 -0.04 -8.71 -9.08
C LYS A 86 0.25 -7.73 -7.96
N GLU A 87 -0.14 -8.08 -6.75
CA GLU A 87 -0.02 -7.19 -5.59
C GLU A 87 1.29 -7.42 -4.85
N TYR A 88 1.90 -6.32 -4.42
CA TYR A 88 3.12 -6.28 -3.63
C TYR A 88 2.88 -5.41 -2.40
N CYS A 89 3.21 -5.94 -1.23
CA CYS A 89 3.15 -5.22 0.03
C CYS A 89 4.50 -5.34 0.75
N TYR A 90 5.01 -4.23 1.24
CA TYR A 90 6.06 -4.20 2.24
C TYR A 90 5.41 -3.78 3.56
N ILE A 91 5.54 -4.61 4.57
CA ILE A 91 4.91 -4.42 5.88
C ILE A 91 6.02 -4.37 6.91
N SER A 92 6.03 -3.33 7.73
CA SER A 92 6.90 -3.15 8.90
C SER A 92 6.05 -3.17 10.18
N PRO A 93 6.69 -3.10 11.37
CA PRO A 93 5.94 -2.99 12.62
C PRO A 93 5.07 -1.73 12.69
N THR A 94 5.52 -0.64 12.07
CA THR A 94 4.91 0.69 12.22
C THR A 94 4.25 1.24 10.97
N TYR A 95 4.43 0.62 9.81
CA TYR A 95 3.81 1.05 8.55
C TYR A 95 3.77 -0.04 7.49
N GLY A 96 2.96 0.18 6.46
CA GLY A 96 2.90 -0.64 5.26
C GLY A 96 2.88 0.20 3.99
N MET A 97 3.48 -0.31 2.93
CA MET A 97 3.37 0.21 1.56
C MET A 97 2.85 -0.91 0.67
N ALA A 98 1.73 -0.67 -0.01
CA ALA A 98 1.10 -1.63 -0.90
C ALA A 98 0.99 -1.07 -2.31
N SER A 99 1.09 -1.92 -3.32
CA SER A 99 0.95 -1.57 -4.73
C SER A 99 0.45 -2.72 -5.60
N ILE A 100 -0.05 -2.39 -6.80
CA ILE A 100 -0.27 -3.35 -7.90
C ILE A 100 0.86 -3.16 -8.92
N VAL A 101 1.84 -4.04 -8.91
CA VAL A 101 3.05 -3.96 -9.75
C VAL A 101 2.87 -4.58 -11.14
N GLY A 102 1.77 -5.31 -11.36
CA GLY A 102 1.41 -5.88 -12.65
C GLY A 102 -0.11 -6.01 -12.79
N GLU A 103 -0.64 -5.70 -13.97
CA GLU A 103 -2.05 -5.83 -14.34
C GLU A 103 -2.18 -5.92 -15.87
N ASN A 104 -3.23 -6.56 -16.37
CA ASN A 104 -3.48 -6.75 -17.81
C ASN A 104 -4.25 -5.58 -18.44
N GLY A 105 -3.99 -4.35 -17.98
CA GLY A 105 -4.58 -3.11 -18.50
C GLY A 105 -6.05 -2.85 -18.11
N LYS A 106 -6.70 -3.78 -17.39
CA LYS A 106 -8.13 -3.70 -17.05
C LYS A 106 -8.38 -3.09 -15.67
N ILE A 107 -7.89 -1.87 -15.46
CA ILE A 107 -8.10 -1.16 -14.20
C ILE A 107 -9.52 -0.63 -14.13
N VAL A 108 -10.17 -0.89 -13.00
CA VAL A 108 -11.51 -0.37 -12.73
C VAL A 108 -11.43 0.94 -11.93
N PRO A 109 -12.45 1.83 -12.04
CA PRO A 109 -12.46 3.15 -11.40
C PRO A 109 -12.44 3.18 -9.86
N ASP A 110 -12.46 2.03 -9.19
CA ASP A 110 -12.52 1.93 -7.73
C ASP A 110 -11.21 1.42 -7.12
N VAL A 111 -10.13 1.37 -7.89
CA VAL A 111 -8.85 0.83 -7.43
C VAL A 111 -7.84 1.93 -7.21
N THR A 112 -7.31 1.99 -5.99
CA THR A 112 -6.11 2.77 -5.69
C THR A 112 -4.89 1.90 -5.95
N ARG A 113 -4.02 2.36 -6.86
CA ARG A 113 -2.90 1.57 -7.37
C ARG A 113 -1.89 1.24 -6.30
N TRP A 114 -1.63 2.18 -5.42
CA TRP A 114 -0.68 2.05 -4.33
C TRP A 114 -1.03 3.00 -3.19
N LYS A 115 -0.55 2.71 -1.99
CA LYS A 115 -0.65 3.60 -0.83
C LYS A 115 0.41 3.25 0.21
N VAL A 116 0.74 4.24 1.03
CA VAL A 116 1.44 4.07 2.30
C VAL A 116 0.43 4.29 3.42
N GLN A 117 0.45 3.43 4.44
CA GLN A 117 -0.32 3.57 5.67
C GLN A 117 0.60 3.33 6.85
N TRP A 118 0.40 4.00 7.97
CA TRP A 118 1.22 3.91 9.16
C TRP A 118 0.38 3.78 10.43
N VAL A 119 0.98 3.31 11.50
CA VAL A 119 0.32 3.28 12.82
C VAL A 119 0.34 4.70 13.37
N THR A 120 -0.81 5.31 13.63
CA THR A 120 -0.83 6.64 14.25
C THR A 120 -0.55 6.57 15.75
N LYS A 121 -0.13 7.70 16.35
CA LYS A 121 0.02 7.78 17.81
C LYS A 121 -1.33 7.83 18.51
N ASN A 122 -2.30 8.54 17.93
CA ASN A 122 -3.65 8.67 18.47
C ASN A 122 -4.66 7.97 17.56
N LYS A 123 -5.61 7.24 18.14
CA LYS A 123 -6.62 6.49 17.37
C LYS A 123 -7.52 7.41 16.56
N GLU A 124 -7.71 8.64 17.00
CA GLU A 124 -8.50 9.68 16.34
C GLU A 124 -7.83 10.22 15.07
N GLU A 125 -6.53 9.97 14.90
CA GLU A 125 -5.77 10.31 13.69
C GLU A 125 -5.83 9.20 12.64
N GLU A 126 -6.34 8.01 12.99
CA GLU A 126 -6.68 7.01 11.99
C GLU A 126 -7.93 7.45 11.22
N PRO A 127 -8.02 7.14 9.93
CA PRO A 127 -7.10 6.33 9.13
C PRO A 127 -5.93 7.15 8.58
N SER A 128 -4.72 6.59 8.72
CA SER A 128 -3.55 7.17 8.08
C SER A 128 -3.36 6.63 6.65
N VAL A 129 -3.12 7.55 5.72
CA VAL A 129 -2.83 7.16 4.34
C VAL A 129 -2.09 8.26 3.58
N PHE A 130 -1.23 7.82 2.67
CA PHE A 130 -0.66 8.65 1.62
C PHE A 130 -0.68 7.90 0.28
N PHE A 131 -1.23 8.53 -0.75
CA PHE A 131 -1.13 8.09 -2.14
C PHE A 131 -1.28 9.30 -3.06
N LEU A 132 -0.70 9.22 -4.25
CA LEU A 132 -1.04 10.09 -5.38
C LEU A 132 -1.52 9.20 -6.54
N LYS A 133 -2.38 9.74 -7.39
CA LYS A 133 -2.94 9.02 -8.54
C LYS A 133 -3.22 9.97 -9.70
N HIS A 134 -3.27 9.43 -10.93
CA HIS A 134 -3.94 10.13 -12.02
C HIS A 134 -5.47 9.90 -11.89
N PRO A 135 -6.29 10.96 -11.85
CA PRO A 135 -7.73 10.83 -11.71
C PRO A 135 -8.36 10.13 -12.93
N HIS A 136 -9.45 9.40 -12.70
CA HIS A 136 -10.31 8.94 -13.79
C HIS A 136 -11.13 10.10 -14.40
N ASP A 137 -11.67 9.89 -15.59
CA ASP A 137 -12.41 10.92 -16.31
C ASP A 137 -13.79 11.23 -15.72
N THR A 138 -14.33 10.33 -14.89
CA THR A 138 -15.60 10.50 -14.18
C THR A 138 -15.43 11.35 -12.94
N ASP A 139 -16.34 12.28 -12.64
CA ASP A 139 -16.27 13.15 -11.44
C ASP A 139 -16.18 12.43 -10.09
N GLU A 140 -16.40 11.11 -10.05
CA GLU A 140 -16.12 10.28 -8.88
C GLU A 140 -14.67 10.36 -8.38
N TRP A 141 -13.71 10.77 -9.22
CA TRP A 141 -12.32 10.99 -8.81
C TRP A 141 -12.20 12.04 -7.68
N LEU A 142 -13.16 12.97 -7.59
CA LEU A 142 -13.28 13.98 -6.52
C LEU A 142 -13.56 13.34 -5.14
N LYS A 143 -13.94 12.07 -5.10
CA LYS A 143 -14.11 11.26 -3.87
C LYS A 143 -12.86 10.45 -3.53
N TRP A 144 -11.71 10.83 -4.11
CA TRP A 144 -10.46 10.07 -4.03
C TRP A 144 -10.53 8.66 -4.63
N ARG A 145 -11.58 8.33 -5.40
CA ARG A 145 -11.76 7.01 -6.00
C ARG A 145 -10.92 6.83 -7.24
N GLY A 146 -10.31 5.65 -7.34
CA GLY A 146 -9.72 5.12 -8.58
C GLY A 146 -8.47 5.81 -9.08
N ALA A 147 -7.57 5.02 -9.64
CA ALA A 147 -6.47 5.47 -10.46
C ALA A 147 -6.66 5.00 -11.90
N SER A 148 -6.45 5.89 -12.87
CA SER A 148 -6.60 5.52 -14.29
C SER A 148 -5.56 4.50 -14.78
N PRO A 149 -5.74 3.91 -15.98
CA PRO A 149 -4.71 3.13 -16.66
C PRO A 149 -3.44 3.92 -17.05
N ALA A 150 -3.46 5.26 -16.98
CA ALA A 150 -2.32 6.13 -17.29
C ALA A 150 -1.15 6.02 -16.30
N GLU A 151 -1.31 5.25 -15.21
CA GLU A 151 -0.33 5.03 -14.15
C GLU A 151 0.20 3.59 -14.17
N GLN A 152 1.53 3.46 -14.10
CA GLN A 152 2.20 2.20 -13.78
C GLN A 152 3.19 2.39 -12.65
N VAL A 153 3.26 1.41 -11.76
CA VAL A 153 4.15 1.44 -10.60
C VAL A 153 5.05 0.21 -10.53
N ILE A 154 6.20 0.39 -9.89
CA ILE A 154 7.04 -0.67 -9.35
C ILE A 154 7.27 -0.37 -7.89
N GLN A 155 7.25 -1.42 -7.07
CA GLN A 155 7.63 -1.34 -5.66
C GLN A 155 8.75 -2.35 -5.40
N TYR A 156 9.72 -1.92 -4.60
CA TYR A 156 10.70 -2.81 -3.99
C TYR A 156 10.92 -2.40 -2.54
N LYS A 157 10.48 -3.28 -1.63
CA LYS A 157 10.45 -3.00 -0.18
C LYS A 157 9.79 -1.64 0.11
N ASN A 158 10.53 -0.74 0.75
CA ASN A 158 10.15 0.61 1.20
C ASN A 158 10.31 1.69 0.11
N VAL A 159 10.39 1.31 -1.16
CA VAL A 159 10.50 2.24 -2.29
C VAL A 159 9.42 1.95 -3.32
N LEU A 160 8.78 3.00 -3.80
CA LEU A 160 7.85 2.97 -4.92
C LEU A 160 8.23 4.01 -5.97
N LEU A 161 8.22 3.59 -7.23
CA LEU A 161 8.28 4.47 -8.38
C LEU A 161 6.98 4.36 -9.16
N ALA A 162 6.44 5.50 -9.59
CA ALA A 162 5.36 5.58 -10.56
C ALA A 162 5.80 6.35 -11.80
N VAL A 163 5.32 5.92 -12.96
CA VAL A 163 5.43 6.68 -14.21
C VAL A 163 4.04 6.86 -14.81
N TYR A 164 3.82 8.03 -15.40
CA TYR A 164 2.53 8.45 -15.91
C TYR A 164 2.62 8.77 -17.39
N LYS A 165 1.74 8.17 -18.17
CA LYS A 165 1.53 8.44 -19.60
C LYS A 165 0.07 8.79 -19.80
N ILE A 166 -0.23 10.08 -19.71
CA ILE A 166 -1.59 10.62 -19.77
C ILE A 166 -1.87 11.08 -21.21
N ASP A 167 -3.03 10.70 -21.73
CA ASP A 167 -3.50 11.08 -23.07
C ASP A 167 -4.04 12.51 -23.11
N GLU A 168 -4.17 13.10 -24.30
CA GLU A 168 -4.52 14.52 -24.49
C GLU A 168 -5.93 14.88 -24.00
N ASP A 169 -6.89 13.96 -24.09
CA ASP A 169 -8.28 14.17 -23.67
C ASP A 169 -8.48 13.99 -22.16
N LYS A 170 -7.41 13.68 -21.42
CA LYS A 170 -7.45 13.38 -19.97
C LYS A 170 -6.92 14.54 -19.13
N LYS A 171 -7.20 14.48 -17.83
CA LYS A 171 -6.76 15.48 -16.85
C LYS A 171 -5.22 15.49 -16.74
N PRO A 172 -4.52 16.61 -17.03
CA PRO A 172 -3.07 16.60 -17.16
C PRO A 172 -2.34 16.67 -15.80
N PHE A 173 -2.78 15.95 -14.78
CA PHE A 173 -2.17 16.01 -13.44
C PHE A 173 -2.31 14.70 -12.67
N ILE A 174 -1.46 14.55 -11.66
CA ILE A 174 -1.65 13.58 -10.59
C ILE A 174 -1.92 14.32 -9.28
N ASP A 175 -2.72 13.73 -8.42
CA ASP A 175 -3.04 14.32 -7.13
C ASP A 175 -3.26 13.29 -6.04
N GLY A 176 -3.22 13.77 -4.80
CA GLY A 176 -3.40 12.95 -3.63
C GLY A 176 -3.80 13.78 -2.42
N PRO A 177 -4.51 13.17 -1.46
CA PRO A 177 -4.80 13.81 -0.20
C PRO A 177 -3.49 14.10 0.55
N PHE A 178 -3.42 15.28 1.15
CA PHE A 178 -2.23 15.72 1.86
C PHE A 178 -2.61 16.66 2.98
N THR A 179 -2.90 16.12 4.16
CA THR A 179 -3.35 16.89 5.32
C THR A 179 -2.17 17.11 6.27
N PRO A 180 -1.50 18.28 6.27
CA PRO A 180 -0.29 18.49 7.07
C PRO A 180 -0.54 18.38 8.58
N ALA A 181 -1.77 18.65 9.02
CA ALA A 181 -2.19 18.48 10.40
C ALA A 181 -2.11 17.03 10.90
N SER A 182 -2.02 16.05 10.00
CA SER A 182 -1.80 14.63 10.33
C SER A 182 -0.33 14.24 10.39
N PHE A 183 0.61 15.20 10.28
CA PHE A 183 2.04 14.98 10.33
C PHE A 183 2.66 15.68 11.54
N GLU A 184 3.69 15.09 12.12
CA GLU A 184 4.47 15.70 13.21
C GLU A 184 5.36 16.82 12.68
N LEU A 185 5.91 16.65 11.48
CA LEU A 185 6.76 17.63 10.83
C LEU A 185 6.79 17.42 9.31
N LEU A 186 6.76 18.53 8.58
CA LEU A 186 6.92 18.57 7.13
C LEU A 186 8.05 19.55 6.77
N LYS A 187 8.98 19.12 5.92
CA LYS A 187 10.01 19.98 5.33
C LYS A 187 10.09 19.76 3.82
N GLN A 188 10.38 20.83 3.09
CA GLN A 188 10.65 20.77 1.65
C GLN A 188 12.10 21.11 1.39
N LYS A 189 12.78 20.32 0.54
CA LYS A 189 14.17 20.57 0.14
C LYS A 189 14.49 19.87 -1.18
N ASP A 190 15.15 20.58 -2.11
CA ASP A 190 15.58 20.05 -3.42
C ASP A 190 14.44 19.38 -4.22
N GLY A 191 13.24 19.96 -4.10
CA GLY A 191 12.01 19.48 -4.72
C GLY A 191 11.51 18.13 -4.17
N TRP A 192 11.94 17.76 -2.96
CA TRP A 192 11.37 16.66 -2.17
C TRP A 192 10.50 17.23 -1.05
N PHE A 193 9.44 16.51 -0.72
CA PHE A 193 8.65 16.66 0.49
C PHE A 193 9.08 15.57 1.47
N PHE A 194 9.50 15.97 2.67
CA PHE A 194 9.96 15.10 3.73
C PHE A 194 9.01 15.20 4.91
N ILE A 195 8.45 14.06 5.31
CA ILE A 195 7.35 13.98 6.25
C ILE A 195 7.76 13.06 7.39
N HIS A 196 7.55 13.53 8.62
CA HIS A 196 7.61 12.72 9.83
C HIS A 196 6.17 12.47 10.29
N THR A 197 5.73 11.20 10.31
CA THR A 197 4.34 10.86 10.69
C THR A 197 4.17 10.46 12.15
N GLY A 198 5.28 10.39 12.90
CA GLY A 198 5.28 9.91 14.28
C GLY A 198 5.60 8.41 14.40
N SER A 199 5.49 7.65 13.31
CA SER A 199 5.80 6.21 13.24
C SER A 199 6.52 5.79 11.95
N CYS A 200 6.57 6.67 10.94
CA CYS A 200 7.21 6.48 9.65
C CYS A 200 7.83 7.80 9.17
N LEU A 201 8.90 7.69 8.37
CA LEU A 201 9.45 8.80 7.59
C LEU A 201 9.16 8.58 6.11
N LEU A 202 8.69 9.62 5.42
CA LEU A 202 8.41 9.58 3.98
C LEU A 202 9.19 10.69 3.27
N ALA A 203 9.83 10.34 2.16
CA ALA A 203 10.35 11.28 1.17
C ALA A 203 9.58 11.09 -0.14
N VAL A 204 8.98 12.17 -0.63
CA VAL A 204 8.16 12.17 -1.85
C VAL A 204 8.67 13.19 -2.84
N LYS A 205 8.82 12.81 -4.10
CA LYS A 205 9.21 13.72 -5.20
C LYS A 205 8.48 13.35 -6.47
N ALA A 206 7.82 14.34 -7.08
CA ALA A 206 7.41 14.23 -8.47
C ALA A 206 8.44 14.91 -9.39
N VAL A 207 8.61 14.36 -10.59
CA VAL A 207 9.58 14.87 -11.57
C VAL A 207 9.21 16.28 -12.02
N ASN A 208 7.92 16.57 -12.17
CA ASN A 208 7.43 17.89 -12.56
C ASN A 208 7.21 18.85 -11.36
N GLY A 209 7.71 18.50 -10.17
CA GLY A 209 7.47 19.26 -8.96
C GLY A 209 6.15 18.90 -8.28
N LEU A 210 6.01 19.27 -7.01
CA LEU A 210 4.83 19.03 -6.20
C LEU A 210 4.38 20.36 -5.63
N GLU A 211 3.09 20.63 -5.73
CA GLU A 211 2.45 21.82 -5.20
C GLU A 211 1.36 21.42 -4.21
N MET A 212 1.31 22.12 -3.09
CA MET A 212 0.28 21.95 -2.09
C MET A 212 -0.80 23.00 -2.31
N THR A 213 -2.04 22.56 -2.34
CA THR A 213 -3.24 23.39 -2.52
C THR A 213 -4.28 22.98 -1.49
N ASP A 214 -5.21 23.87 -1.15
CA ASP A 214 -6.37 23.53 -0.33
C ASP A 214 -7.60 23.42 -1.24
N GLU A 215 -8.30 22.29 -1.16
CA GLU A 215 -9.48 22.03 -1.99
C GLU A 215 -10.64 21.48 -1.17
N LYS A 216 -11.87 21.79 -1.60
CA LYS A 216 -13.09 21.16 -1.07
C LYS A 216 -13.36 19.86 -1.81
N ARG A 217 -13.17 18.72 -1.14
CA ARG A 217 -13.46 17.40 -1.72
C ARG A 217 -14.35 16.56 -0.86
N VAL A 218 -14.98 15.57 -1.49
CA VAL A 218 -15.76 14.56 -0.80
C VAL A 218 -14.78 13.60 -0.13
N THR A 219 -14.81 13.54 1.20
CA THR A 219 -13.91 12.68 1.96
C THR A 219 -14.55 11.32 2.25
N ASP A 220 -15.88 11.21 2.31
CA ASP A 220 -16.54 9.96 2.67
C ASP A 220 -17.58 9.44 1.67
N ASN A 221 -18.03 8.20 1.89
CA ASN A 221 -19.04 7.55 1.07
C ASN A 221 -20.46 8.13 1.26
N HIS A 222 -20.65 9.04 2.23
CA HIS A 222 -21.91 9.72 2.50
C HIS A 222 -21.98 11.11 1.84
N GLY A 223 -20.91 11.53 1.15
CA GLY A 223 -20.86 12.81 0.46
C GLY A 223 -20.45 13.98 1.35
N ILE A 224 -19.85 13.72 2.52
CA ILE A 224 -19.31 14.78 3.36
C ILE A 224 -18.18 15.48 2.61
N VAL A 225 -18.31 16.80 2.46
CA VAL A 225 -17.31 17.66 1.83
C VAL A 225 -16.50 18.34 2.92
N GLN A 226 -15.17 18.24 2.82
CA GLN A 226 -14.24 18.92 3.70
C GLN A 226 -13.22 19.69 2.87
N GLU A 227 -12.73 20.78 3.44
CA GLU A 227 -11.54 21.46 2.94
C GLU A 227 -10.32 20.69 3.45
N LEU A 228 -9.50 20.19 2.53
CA LEU A 228 -8.28 19.48 2.85
C LEU A 228 -7.13 19.92 1.94
N GLY A 229 -5.92 19.74 2.44
CA GLY A 229 -4.74 19.87 1.62
C GLY A 229 -4.68 18.76 0.56
N VAL A 230 -4.26 19.15 -0.63
CA VAL A 230 -4.08 18.31 -1.82
C VAL A 230 -2.68 18.55 -2.33
N LEU A 231 -1.92 17.47 -2.49
CA LEU A 231 -0.64 17.51 -3.17
C LEU A 231 -0.84 17.17 -4.63
N LYS A 232 -0.42 18.07 -5.52
CA LYS A 232 -0.65 17.98 -6.96
C LYS A 232 0.67 18.07 -7.73
N SER A 233 0.73 17.39 -8.87
CA SER A 233 1.81 17.53 -9.84
C SER A 233 1.25 17.56 -11.26
N GLU A 234 1.50 18.64 -11.98
CA GLU A 234 1.02 18.87 -13.34
C GLU A 234 1.88 18.14 -14.40
N GLY A 235 1.30 17.92 -15.57
CA GLY A 235 1.96 17.39 -16.77
C GLY A 235 1.48 16.00 -17.19
N ARG A 236 1.44 15.79 -18.51
CA ARG A 236 0.99 14.52 -19.14
C ARG A 236 2.01 13.39 -19.11
N ARG A 237 3.25 13.74 -18.80
CA ARG A 237 4.39 12.86 -18.63
C ARG A 237 4.96 13.22 -17.28
N ASN A 238 4.98 12.26 -16.37
CA ASN A 238 5.41 12.53 -15.00
C ASN A 238 5.99 11.26 -14.38
N GLY A 239 6.75 11.45 -13.31
CA GLY A 239 7.27 10.38 -12.48
C GLY A 239 7.10 10.74 -11.02
N LEU A 240 6.84 9.75 -10.18
CA LEU A 240 6.75 9.92 -8.74
C LEU A 240 7.69 8.94 -8.05
N ILE A 241 8.35 9.41 -7.00
CA ILE A 241 9.22 8.63 -6.14
C ILE A 241 8.69 8.73 -4.73
N VAL A 242 8.55 7.59 -4.07
CA VAL A 242 8.26 7.49 -2.65
C VAL A 242 9.31 6.60 -2.01
N GLN A 243 10.03 7.12 -1.03
CA GLN A 243 10.98 6.40 -0.20
C GLN A 243 10.52 6.51 1.24
N THR A 244 10.31 5.38 1.91
CA THR A 244 9.98 5.35 3.33
C THR A 244 11.13 4.80 4.16
N ALA A 245 11.10 5.07 5.47
CA ALA A 245 12.02 4.47 6.44
C ALA A 245 11.32 4.21 7.78
N SER A 246 11.83 3.24 8.54
CA SER A 246 11.44 3.10 9.96
C SER A 246 11.98 4.28 10.74
N LEU A 247 11.29 4.67 11.81
CA LEU A 247 11.85 5.63 12.75
C LEU A 247 13.05 5.07 13.49
N ASP A 248 13.12 3.76 13.73
CA ASP A 248 14.23 3.12 14.45
C ASP A 248 15.58 3.37 13.74
N ASP A 249 15.59 3.42 12.41
CA ASP A 249 16.80 3.71 11.61
C ASP A 249 17.30 5.17 11.81
N TYR A 250 16.40 6.07 12.24
CA TYR A 250 16.60 7.51 12.32
C TYR A 250 16.33 8.06 13.72
N GLU A 251 16.22 7.21 14.74
CA GLU A 251 15.94 7.64 16.11
C GLU A 251 16.98 8.65 16.59
N SER A 252 16.50 9.73 17.19
CA SER A 252 17.30 10.88 17.60
C SER A 252 16.62 11.60 18.77
N GLY A 253 17.20 12.72 19.24
CA GLY A 253 16.72 13.40 20.44
C GLY A 253 15.32 14.01 20.31
N ASN A 254 14.88 14.30 19.08
CA ASN A 254 13.56 14.85 18.79
C ASN A 254 13.14 14.63 17.32
N VAL A 255 11.88 14.94 17.00
CA VAL A 255 11.25 14.82 15.67
C VAL A 255 12.05 15.54 14.58
N GLU A 256 12.57 16.74 14.86
CA GLU A 256 13.30 17.55 13.88
C GLU A 256 14.66 16.94 13.55
N GLU A 257 15.41 16.47 14.54
CA GLU A 257 16.70 15.81 14.35
C GLU A 257 16.55 14.50 13.55
N SER A 258 15.55 13.68 13.90
CA SER A 258 15.25 12.44 13.17
C SER A 258 14.94 12.73 11.71
N LEU A 259 14.07 13.72 11.43
CA LEU A 259 13.73 14.10 10.06
C LEU A 259 14.93 14.69 9.31
N ASN A 260 15.76 15.52 9.96
CA ASN A 260 16.96 16.10 9.34
C ASN A 260 18.01 15.04 8.97
N LYS A 261 18.18 13.99 9.79
CA LYS A 261 19.05 12.85 9.48
C LYS A 261 18.56 12.11 8.23
N PHE A 262 17.25 11.84 8.15
CA PHE A 262 16.63 11.23 6.98
C PHE A 262 16.75 12.09 5.72
N ILE A 263 16.49 13.40 5.82
CA ILE A 263 16.70 14.36 4.72
C ILE A 263 18.15 14.28 4.22
N SER A 264 19.13 14.34 5.12
CA SER A 264 20.55 14.28 4.76
C SER A 264 20.87 12.97 4.02
N ASP A 265 20.36 11.84 4.50
CA ASP A 265 20.62 10.54 3.89
C ASP A 265 19.96 10.38 2.53
N VAL A 266 18.70 10.82 2.37
CA VAL A 266 18.03 10.81 1.06
C VAL A 266 18.81 11.65 0.06
N LEU A 267 19.17 12.88 0.42
CA LEU A 267 19.86 13.79 -0.51
C LEU A 267 21.30 13.34 -0.85
N LYS A 268 22.00 12.64 0.06
CA LYS A 268 23.39 12.21 -0.14
C LYS A 268 23.52 10.82 -0.78
N LYS A 269 22.63 9.88 -0.42
CA LYS A 269 22.80 8.45 -0.74
C LYS A 269 21.91 8.00 -1.91
N THR A 270 20.87 8.75 -2.23
CA THR A 270 19.94 8.39 -3.30
C THR A 270 20.29 9.11 -4.60
N LYS A 271 19.81 8.59 -5.73
CA LYS A 271 20.01 9.23 -7.04
C LYS A 271 18.79 9.06 -7.90
N VAL A 272 18.29 10.16 -8.45
CA VAL A 272 17.18 10.19 -9.41
C VAL A 272 17.74 10.35 -10.81
N ASN A 273 17.25 9.54 -11.74
CA ASN A 273 17.40 9.79 -13.17
C ASN A 273 16.02 9.75 -13.84
N ALA A 274 15.60 10.92 -14.32
CA ALA A 274 14.32 11.13 -15.00
C ALA A 274 14.51 11.63 -16.45
N SER A 275 15.70 11.44 -17.04
CA SER A 275 15.97 11.93 -18.41
C SER A 275 15.04 11.31 -19.47
N GLY A 276 14.52 10.11 -19.20
CA GLY A 276 13.56 9.42 -20.06
C GLY A 276 12.08 9.72 -19.79
N ILE A 277 11.76 10.65 -18.88
CA ILE A 277 10.38 10.87 -18.43
C ILE A 277 9.47 11.38 -19.55
N ASN A 278 10.00 12.21 -20.45
CA ASN A 278 9.27 12.83 -21.56
C ASN A 278 9.23 11.96 -22.83
N SER A 279 9.73 10.73 -22.78
CA SER A 279 9.66 9.81 -23.92
C SER A 279 8.26 9.25 -24.13
N ASP A 280 8.04 8.55 -25.26
CA ASP A 280 6.78 7.84 -25.55
C ASP A 280 6.44 6.76 -24.52
N ASN A 281 7.46 6.25 -23.81
CA ASN A 281 7.33 5.26 -22.76
C ASN A 281 8.07 5.80 -21.52
N PRO A 282 7.43 6.68 -20.73
CA PRO A 282 8.07 7.41 -19.63
C PRO A 282 8.92 6.51 -18.73
N GLN A 283 10.14 6.95 -18.45
CA GLN A 283 11.13 6.17 -17.71
C GLN A 283 11.60 6.91 -16.47
N LEU A 284 11.77 6.15 -15.39
CA LEU A 284 12.28 6.64 -14.14
C LEU A 284 13.21 5.60 -13.51
N THR A 285 14.38 6.05 -13.09
CA THR A 285 15.38 5.26 -12.37
C THR A 285 15.68 5.93 -11.04
N TYR A 286 15.76 5.13 -9.98
CA TYR A 286 16.07 5.60 -8.64
C TYR A 286 17.01 4.64 -7.92
N ARG A 287 18.07 5.18 -7.33
CA ARG A 287 18.91 4.46 -6.36
C ARG A 287 18.38 4.74 -4.97
N SER A 288 17.95 3.69 -4.26
CA SER A 288 17.36 3.78 -2.92
C SER A 288 18.39 4.03 -1.81
N LEU A 289 17.90 4.29 -0.59
CA LEU A 289 18.72 4.34 0.61
C LEU A 289 19.47 3.03 0.91
N SER A 290 18.89 1.88 0.55
CA SER A 290 19.53 0.57 0.65
C SER A 290 20.55 0.30 -0.45
N GLY A 291 20.73 1.23 -1.40
CA GLY A 291 21.64 1.12 -2.53
C GLY A 291 21.07 0.35 -3.72
N ASP A 292 19.86 -0.18 -3.62
CA ASP A 292 19.17 -0.87 -4.71
C ASP A 292 18.85 0.08 -5.86
N LEU A 293 18.98 -0.40 -7.09
CA LEU A 293 18.58 0.32 -8.29
C LEU A 293 17.19 -0.14 -8.73
N ILE A 294 16.21 0.76 -8.67
CA ILE A 294 14.83 0.50 -9.10
C ILE A 294 14.60 1.26 -10.40
N GLU A 295 14.05 0.59 -11.40
CA GLU A 295 13.84 1.15 -12.73
C GLU A 295 12.46 0.77 -13.27
N ILE A 296 11.77 1.72 -13.87
CA ILE A 296 10.49 1.50 -14.54
C ILE A 296 10.44 2.28 -15.85
N ALA A 297 9.87 1.64 -16.87
CA ALA A 297 9.49 2.26 -18.12
C ALA A 297 8.08 1.82 -18.49
N PHE A 298 7.19 2.79 -18.73
CA PHE A 298 5.78 2.55 -19.04
C PHE A 298 5.64 1.54 -20.20
N ASP A 299 4.87 0.47 -20.01
CA ASP A 299 4.67 -0.62 -21.00
C ASP A 299 5.95 -1.30 -21.54
N LYS A 300 7.07 -1.17 -20.83
CA LYS A 300 8.34 -1.79 -21.24
C LYS A 300 8.93 -2.68 -20.16
N PHE A 301 9.32 -2.12 -19.03
CA PHE A 301 10.01 -2.91 -18.00
C PHE A 301 9.75 -2.38 -16.59
N LYS A 302 9.94 -3.29 -15.64
CA LYS A 302 9.99 -3.05 -14.20
C LYS A 302 11.18 -3.84 -13.67
N ARG A 303 12.24 -3.18 -13.23
CA ARG A 303 13.51 -3.81 -12.84
C ARG A 303 13.97 -3.41 -11.45
N VAL A 304 14.61 -4.36 -10.78
CA VAL A 304 15.36 -4.14 -9.55
C VAL A 304 16.75 -4.75 -9.74
N ASN A 305 17.79 -3.95 -9.52
CA ASN A 305 19.19 -4.34 -9.66
C ASN A 305 19.48 -5.01 -11.01
N GLY A 306 18.96 -4.43 -12.10
CA GLY A 306 19.13 -4.92 -13.47
C GLY A 306 18.29 -6.14 -13.85
N LYS A 307 17.53 -6.73 -12.91
CA LYS A 307 16.66 -7.89 -13.17
C LYS A 307 15.21 -7.45 -13.30
N ASN A 308 14.51 -7.94 -14.34
CA ASN A 308 13.07 -7.72 -14.46
C ASN A 308 12.34 -8.37 -13.28
N LEU A 309 11.27 -7.74 -12.82
CA LEU A 309 10.33 -8.33 -11.88
C LEU A 309 9.67 -9.53 -12.55
N ASP A 310 9.74 -10.70 -11.92
CA ASP A 310 9.10 -11.91 -12.40
C ASP A 310 7.59 -11.87 -12.11
N LEU A 311 6.82 -11.35 -13.07
CA LEU A 311 5.36 -11.26 -13.00
C LEU A 311 4.68 -12.56 -13.46
N GLU A 312 5.42 -13.45 -14.13
CA GLU A 312 4.90 -14.72 -14.67
C GLU A 312 4.74 -15.75 -13.53
N ASN A 313 5.75 -15.86 -12.67
CA ASN A 313 5.75 -16.78 -11.51
C ASN A 313 5.33 -16.08 -10.21
N TRP A 314 4.30 -15.23 -10.28
CA TRP A 314 3.75 -14.61 -9.07
C TRP A 314 2.95 -15.64 -8.26
N PRO A 315 3.09 -15.71 -6.92
CA PRO A 315 2.34 -16.67 -6.12
C PRO A 315 0.87 -16.26 -5.94
N LEU A 316 0.01 -17.23 -5.57
CA LEU A 316 -1.32 -16.93 -5.04
C LEU A 316 -1.18 -16.16 -3.72
N LEU A 317 -0.36 -16.70 -2.82
CA LEU A 317 0.03 -16.11 -1.55
C LEU A 317 1.53 -16.37 -1.35
N GLY A 318 2.30 -15.35 -1.00
CA GLY A 318 3.74 -15.51 -0.78
C GLY A 318 4.28 -14.48 0.19
N ASN A 319 4.77 -14.93 1.35
CA ASN A 319 5.57 -14.15 2.29
C ASN A 319 6.50 -15.11 3.07
N PRO A 320 7.31 -14.65 4.04
CA PRO A 320 8.22 -15.53 4.77
C PRO A 320 7.57 -16.72 5.50
N TRP A 321 6.28 -16.66 5.78
CA TRP A 321 5.56 -17.65 6.58
C TRP A 321 4.51 -18.44 5.80
N MET A 322 4.12 -17.99 4.61
CA MET A 322 3.13 -18.69 3.79
C MET A 322 3.51 -18.68 2.31
N HIS A 323 3.25 -19.80 1.65
CA HIS A 323 3.44 -19.91 0.20
C HIS A 323 2.37 -20.80 -0.43
N GLN A 324 1.81 -20.35 -1.54
CA GLN A 324 0.96 -21.12 -2.44
C GLN A 324 1.11 -20.61 -3.88
N GLU A 325 1.26 -21.54 -4.83
CA GLU A 325 1.28 -21.25 -6.27
C GLU A 325 -0.14 -20.96 -6.79
N ILE A 326 -0.29 -20.13 -7.83
CA ILE A 326 -1.62 -19.73 -8.40
C ILE A 326 -2.53 -20.92 -8.73
N LYS A 327 -1.94 -22.00 -9.24
CA LYS A 327 -2.64 -23.25 -9.58
C LYS A 327 -2.24 -24.40 -8.66
N GLY A 328 -1.53 -24.10 -7.58
CA GLY A 328 -1.12 -25.09 -6.59
C GLY A 328 -2.28 -25.45 -5.67
N HIS A 329 -2.42 -26.74 -5.39
CA HIS A 329 -3.34 -27.26 -4.38
C HIS A 329 -2.71 -27.29 -2.98
N ILE A 330 -1.45 -26.88 -2.82
CA ILE A 330 -0.73 -26.89 -1.56
C ILE A 330 -0.55 -25.46 -1.02
N LEU A 331 -1.10 -25.18 0.15
CA LEU A 331 -0.75 -24.01 0.97
C LEU A 331 0.14 -24.46 2.12
N VAL A 332 1.36 -23.94 2.16
CA VAL A 332 2.31 -24.19 3.25
C VAL A 332 2.33 -23.00 4.19
N LEU A 333 2.10 -23.23 5.47
CA LEU A 333 2.29 -22.26 6.55
C LEU A 333 3.45 -22.70 7.45
N GLN A 334 4.36 -21.79 7.78
CA GLN A 334 5.50 -22.04 8.66
C GLN A 334 5.73 -20.86 9.59
N HIS A 335 5.78 -21.11 10.90
CA HIS A 335 6.03 -20.07 11.90
C HIS A 335 6.57 -20.69 13.18
N ASN A 336 7.66 -20.13 13.73
CA ASN A 336 8.30 -20.56 14.98
C ASN A 336 8.46 -22.08 15.12
N GLY A 337 9.06 -22.71 14.10
CA GLY A 337 9.33 -24.15 14.11
C GLY A 337 8.10 -25.05 13.95
N LYS A 338 6.91 -24.50 13.73
CA LYS A 338 5.69 -25.25 13.40
C LYS A 338 5.39 -25.11 11.92
N LYS A 339 4.92 -26.19 11.32
CA LYS A 339 4.47 -26.26 9.93
C LYS A 339 3.04 -26.77 9.89
N ARG A 340 2.22 -26.13 9.06
CA ARG A 340 0.91 -26.64 8.66
C ARG A 340 0.83 -26.66 7.14
N VAL A 341 0.33 -27.75 6.57
CA VAL A 341 0.11 -27.91 5.14
C VAL A 341 -1.37 -28.15 4.90
N TYR A 342 -1.98 -27.36 4.02
CA TYR A 342 -3.30 -27.65 3.46
C TYR A 342 -3.12 -28.24 2.06
N ASP A 343 -3.72 -29.40 1.82
CA ASP A 343 -3.82 -30.01 0.50
C ASP A 343 -5.28 -29.93 0.03
N PHE A 344 -5.55 -29.00 -0.88
CA PHE A 344 -6.87 -28.74 -1.44
C PHE A 344 -7.30 -29.76 -2.51
N GLU A 345 -6.39 -30.61 -3.00
CA GLU A 345 -6.74 -31.71 -3.90
C GLU A 345 -7.26 -32.90 -3.09
N LYS A 346 -6.59 -33.21 -1.98
CA LYS A 346 -6.96 -34.32 -1.08
C LYS A 346 -7.90 -33.92 0.05
N TRP A 347 -8.12 -32.63 0.26
CA TRP A 347 -8.86 -32.08 1.40
C TRP A 347 -8.26 -32.49 2.76
N THR A 348 -6.94 -32.48 2.87
CA THR A 348 -6.23 -32.85 4.11
C THR A 348 -5.51 -31.65 4.73
N VAL A 349 -5.28 -31.77 6.04
CA VAL A 349 -4.45 -30.82 6.81
C VAL A 349 -3.42 -31.64 7.57
N GLU A 350 -2.14 -31.28 7.41
CA GLU A 350 -1.03 -31.93 8.09
C GLU A 350 -0.28 -30.91 8.95
N ASP A 351 -0.06 -31.25 10.21
CA ASP A 351 0.73 -30.47 11.17
C ASP A 351 2.03 -31.20 11.49
N SER A 352 3.14 -30.47 11.53
CA SER A 352 4.44 -31.02 11.93
C SER A 352 5.33 -29.97 12.61
N ASN A 353 6.36 -30.44 13.31
CA ASN A 353 7.42 -29.59 13.85
C ASN A 353 8.60 -29.61 12.87
N ILE A 354 9.13 -28.43 12.53
CA ILE A 354 10.27 -28.27 11.61
C ILE A 354 11.58 -28.69 12.29
N TYR A 355 11.63 -28.67 13.62
CA TYR A 355 12.82 -29.01 14.42
C TYR A 355 12.78 -30.41 15.05
N SER A 356 11.91 -31.32 14.61
CA SER A 356 11.96 -32.72 15.08
C SER A 356 12.97 -33.50 14.24
N GLU A 357 14.26 -33.36 14.59
CA GLU A 357 15.34 -34.35 14.49
C GLU A 357 16.69 -33.65 14.71
N LYS A 358 17.19 -33.72 15.95
CA LYS A 358 18.62 -33.81 16.24
C LYS A 358 18.82 -34.82 17.36
#